data_AF-A0A6L5XH40-F1
#
_entry.id   AF-A0A6L5XH40-F1
#
_cell.length_a   1.000
_cell.length_b   1.000
_cell.length_c   1.000
_cell.angle_alpha   90.00
_cell.angle_beta   90.00
_cell.angle_gamma   90.00
#
_symmetry.space_group_name_H-M   'P 1'
#
loop_
_entity.id
_entity.type
_entity.pdbx_description
1 polymer ?
#
loop_
_entity_poly.entity_id
_entity_poly.type
_entity_poly.pdbx_seq_one_letter_code
_entity_poly.pdbx_strand_id
1 'polypeptide(L)'
;MFIVRFCALLCLGGVLSGCATRPVTVVEKEEFVQMARHMPKELQARHLLDSEGSYVAPFSLAGFSDYGDTLFRRLSPSFMFGDSGHVYLGENFAATLQPDSRVTRRPNGFSINHATQKLTVTMVAIADWNNDGEDEWIVSCLVEPKMGGRTRTYYVLVPPPRDGREALKGTVAAVWECFGLACNLYVRNSKVIERAAADPLLPATEIQDVVPGLQTVTEPPEKAPAGKNDGLEERSL
;
A
#
# COMPACT_ATOMS: atom_id res chain seq x y z
N MET A 1 -50.32 3.83 -27.81
CA MET A 1 -48.93 4.27 -28.12
C MET A 1 -48.31 5.08 -26.96
N PHE A 2 -48.58 4.70 -25.70
CA PHE A 2 -48.08 5.41 -24.49
C PHE A 2 -47.31 4.50 -23.52
N ILE A 3 -47.38 3.17 -23.70
CA ILE A 3 -46.76 2.19 -22.79
C ILE A 3 -45.26 1.97 -23.11
N VAL A 4 -44.85 2.13 -24.37
CA VAL A 4 -43.46 1.87 -24.80
C VAL A 4 -42.49 2.97 -24.33
N ARG A 5 -42.99 4.19 -24.08
CA ARG A 5 -42.16 5.31 -23.59
C ARG A 5 -41.84 5.22 -22.09
N PHE A 6 -42.63 4.48 -21.30
CA PHE A 6 -42.38 4.33 -19.87
C PHE A 6 -41.29 3.27 -19.56
N CYS A 7 -41.18 2.21 -20.37
CA CYS A 7 -40.10 1.22 -20.23
C CYS A 7 -38.71 1.79 -20.58
N ALA A 8 -38.62 2.69 -21.58
CA ALA A 8 -37.35 3.30 -21.95
C ALA A 8 -36.79 4.23 -20.87
N LEU A 9 -37.66 4.87 -20.08
CA LEU A 9 -37.25 5.73 -18.97
C LEU A 9 -36.87 4.95 -17.70
N LEU A 10 -37.42 3.75 -17.49
CA LEU A 10 -36.99 2.86 -16.40
C LEU A 10 -35.62 2.21 -16.68
N CYS A 11 -35.28 1.94 -17.94
CA CYS A 11 -33.97 1.42 -18.32
C CYS A 11 -32.86 2.50 -18.33
N LEU A 12 -33.20 3.78 -18.44
CA LEU A 12 -32.23 4.88 -18.29
C LEU A 12 -32.13 5.42 -16.85
N GLY A 13 -33.14 5.19 -15.99
CA GLY A 13 -33.13 5.63 -14.59
C GLY A 13 -32.34 4.74 -13.62
N GLY A 14 -31.99 3.52 -14.03
CA GLY A 14 -31.32 2.53 -13.17
C GLY A 14 -29.80 2.68 -13.03
N VAL A 15 -29.17 3.65 -13.71
CA VAL A 15 -27.69 3.73 -13.83
C VAL A 15 -27.06 4.77 -12.89
N LEU A 16 -27.83 5.49 -12.07
CA LEU A 16 -27.33 6.69 -11.36
C LEU A 16 -27.41 6.67 -9.83
N SER A 17 -27.62 5.52 -9.17
CA SER A 17 -27.53 5.47 -7.69
C SER A 17 -27.27 4.08 -7.11
N GLY A 18 -26.41 3.28 -7.75
CA GLY A 18 -25.78 2.14 -7.09
C GLY A 18 -24.40 2.54 -6.63
N CYS A 19 -24.08 2.38 -5.33
CA CYS A 19 -22.70 2.25 -4.88
C CYS A 19 -22.12 1.01 -5.58
N ALA A 20 -21.62 1.17 -6.81
CA ALA A 20 -21.18 0.07 -7.62
C ALA A 20 -19.90 -0.48 -7.00
N THR A 21 -20.02 -1.65 -6.36
CA THR A 21 -18.88 -2.44 -5.91
C THR A 21 -17.99 -2.71 -7.11
N ARG A 22 -16.70 -2.45 -6.93
CA ARG A 22 -15.69 -2.61 -7.97
C ARG A 22 -15.31 -4.09 -8.10
N PRO A 23 -14.98 -4.54 -9.31
CA PRO A 23 -14.63 -5.94 -9.53
C PRO A 23 -13.33 -6.30 -8.80
N VAL A 24 -13.30 -7.51 -8.25
CA VAL A 24 -12.13 -8.10 -7.60
C VAL A 24 -11.88 -9.47 -8.22
N THR A 25 -10.69 -9.68 -8.77
CA THR A 25 -10.26 -11.00 -9.23
C THR A 25 -9.69 -11.77 -8.05
N VAL A 26 -10.49 -12.65 -7.43
CA VAL A 26 -10.01 -13.49 -6.32
C VAL A 26 -9.15 -14.62 -6.87
N VAL A 27 -7.90 -14.69 -6.41
CA VAL A 27 -6.92 -15.72 -6.80
C VAL A 27 -6.92 -16.87 -5.79
N GLU A 28 -6.97 -16.55 -4.49
CA GLU A 28 -7.06 -17.52 -3.40
C GLU A 28 -8.25 -17.20 -2.51
N LYS A 29 -9.29 -18.04 -2.58
CA LYS A 29 -10.60 -17.73 -2.00
C LYS A 29 -10.55 -17.69 -0.48
N GLU A 30 -9.93 -18.69 0.14
CA GLU A 30 -9.84 -18.81 1.58
C GLU A 30 -9.07 -17.64 2.20
N GLU A 31 -7.97 -17.22 1.56
CA GLU A 31 -7.18 -16.05 1.97
C GLU A 31 -7.96 -14.74 1.79
N PHE A 32 -8.71 -14.59 0.69
CA PHE A 32 -9.54 -13.41 0.47
C PHE A 32 -10.67 -13.32 1.51
N VAL A 33 -11.32 -14.43 1.84
CA VAL A 33 -12.34 -14.49 2.90
C VAL A 33 -11.73 -14.13 4.26
N GLN A 34 -10.52 -14.60 4.58
CA GLN A 34 -9.84 -14.20 5.81
C GLN A 34 -9.51 -12.71 5.82
N MET A 35 -8.98 -12.18 4.72
CA MET A 35 -8.72 -10.76 4.55
C MET A 35 -9.98 -9.91 4.76
N ALA A 36 -11.10 -10.31 4.15
CA ALA A 36 -12.39 -9.65 4.29
C ALA A 36 -12.91 -9.68 5.73
N ARG A 37 -12.60 -10.73 6.50
CA ARG A 37 -12.92 -10.79 7.93
C ARG A 37 -12.02 -9.90 8.78
N HIS A 38 -10.74 -9.79 8.45
CA HIS A 38 -9.79 -8.96 9.21
C HIS A 38 -10.02 -7.46 8.99
N MET A 39 -10.33 -7.04 7.75
CA MET A 39 -10.46 -5.63 7.39
C MET A 39 -11.71 -5.28 6.58
N PRO A 40 -12.93 -5.64 7.05
CA PRO A 40 -14.17 -5.44 6.28
C PRO A 40 -14.41 -3.96 5.96
N LYS A 41 -14.18 -3.07 6.93
CA LYS A 41 -14.39 -1.63 6.77
C LYS A 41 -13.45 -1.00 5.73
N GLU A 42 -12.21 -1.47 5.67
CA GLU A 42 -11.23 -0.95 4.69
C GLU A 42 -11.63 -1.35 3.27
N LEU A 43 -12.00 -2.62 3.07
CA LEU A 43 -12.43 -3.10 1.76
C LEU A 43 -13.76 -2.46 1.32
N GLN A 44 -14.69 -2.24 2.23
CA GLN A 44 -15.93 -1.50 1.95
C GLN A 44 -15.67 -0.03 1.62
N ALA A 45 -14.79 0.65 2.36
CA ALA A 45 -14.41 2.04 2.08
C ALA A 45 -13.76 2.20 0.71
N ARG A 46 -13.16 1.12 0.19
CA ARG A 46 -12.59 1.06 -1.16
C ARG A 46 -13.54 0.50 -2.20
N HIS A 47 -14.79 0.22 -1.85
CA HIS A 47 -15.77 -0.41 -2.73
C HIS A 47 -15.30 -1.76 -3.30
N LEU A 48 -14.37 -2.46 -2.64
CA LEU A 48 -13.95 -3.82 -2.99
C LEU A 48 -14.90 -4.87 -2.41
N LEU A 49 -15.65 -4.47 -1.39
CA LEU A 49 -16.81 -5.19 -0.87
C LEU A 49 -18.03 -4.27 -0.87
N ASP A 50 -19.21 -4.85 -1.05
CA ASP A 50 -20.47 -4.16 -0.83
C ASP A 50 -20.81 -4.05 0.67
N SER A 51 -21.95 -3.42 0.96
CA SER A 51 -22.46 -3.26 2.33
C SER A 51 -22.76 -4.58 3.04
N GLU A 52 -23.02 -5.65 2.28
CA GLU A 52 -23.28 -7.00 2.79
C GLU A 52 -22.00 -7.83 2.97
N GLY A 53 -20.86 -7.31 2.50
CA GLY A 53 -19.57 -7.98 2.55
C GLY A 53 -19.29 -8.92 1.37
N SER A 54 -20.06 -8.79 0.28
CA SER A 54 -19.85 -9.54 -0.96
C SER A 54 -18.94 -8.77 -1.92
N TYR A 55 -18.20 -9.49 -2.75
CA TYR A 55 -17.40 -8.92 -3.84
C TYR A 55 -18.05 -9.25 -5.20
N VAL A 56 -17.75 -8.44 -6.20
CA VAL A 56 -18.15 -8.68 -7.59
C VAL A 56 -16.96 -9.23 -8.35
N ALA A 57 -17.11 -10.36 -9.05
CA ALA A 57 -16.05 -10.86 -9.93
C ALA A 57 -16.05 -10.11 -11.28
N PRO A 58 -14.89 -9.92 -11.93
CA PRO A 58 -14.84 -9.34 -13.27
C PRO A 58 -15.50 -10.24 -14.31
N PHE A 59 -15.94 -9.65 -15.42
CA PHE A 59 -16.53 -10.37 -16.55
C PHE A 59 -15.52 -11.29 -17.28
N SER A 60 -14.21 -11.01 -17.19
CA SER A 60 -13.15 -11.84 -17.74
C SER A 60 -12.12 -12.19 -16.68
N LEU A 61 -11.64 -13.44 -16.71
CA LEU A 61 -10.56 -13.93 -15.86
C LEU A 61 -9.24 -13.77 -16.60
N ALA A 62 -8.55 -12.66 -16.37
CA ALA A 62 -7.14 -12.52 -16.76
C ALA A 62 -6.28 -12.83 -15.52
N GLY A 63 -5.93 -14.11 -15.35
CA GLY A 63 -4.98 -14.53 -14.33
C GLY A 63 -3.56 -14.58 -14.89
N PHE A 64 -2.58 -14.13 -14.12
CA PHE A 64 -1.18 -14.41 -14.37
C PHE A 64 -0.87 -15.89 -14.01
N SER A 65 -0.02 -16.55 -14.80
CA SER A 65 0.48 -17.88 -14.47
C SER A 65 1.71 -17.77 -13.57
N ASP A 66 1.74 -18.52 -12.46
CA ASP A 66 2.92 -18.65 -11.57
C ASP A 66 3.27 -17.39 -10.74
N TYR A 67 2.26 -16.85 -10.04
CA TYR A 67 2.47 -15.81 -9.04
C TYR A 67 3.49 -16.25 -7.97
N GLY A 68 3.45 -17.52 -7.57
CA GLY A 68 4.30 -18.04 -6.50
C GLY A 68 5.79 -17.94 -6.80
N ASP A 69 6.23 -18.39 -7.98
CA ASP A 69 7.64 -18.26 -8.36
C ASP A 69 8.04 -16.79 -8.57
N THR A 70 7.15 -15.98 -9.15
CA THR A 70 7.36 -14.55 -9.36
C THR A 70 7.57 -13.82 -8.03
N LEU A 71 6.65 -13.99 -7.08
CA LEU A 71 6.74 -13.39 -5.74
C LEU A 71 7.99 -13.90 -5.02
N PHE A 72 8.29 -15.19 -5.10
CA PHE A 72 9.46 -15.76 -4.44
C PHE A 72 10.78 -15.17 -4.95
N ARG A 73 10.94 -15.01 -6.26
CA ARG A 73 12.19 -14.55 -6.85
C ARG A 73 12.33 -13.03 -6.92
N ARG A 74 11.23 -12.28 -6.87
CA ARG A 74 11.24 -10.85 -7.23
C ARG A 74 10.68 -9.94 -6.15
N LEU A 75 9.79 -10.42 -5.27
CA LEU A 75 9.24 -9.58 -4.20
C LEU A 75 10.27 -9.38 -3.09
N SER A 76 10.57 -8.10 -2.84
CA SER A 76 11.40 -7.69 -1.72
C SER A 76 10.66 -7.91 -0.38
N PRO A 77 11.30 -8.54 0.62
CA PRO A 77 10.74 -8.65 1.98
C PRO A 77 10.76 -7.30 2.74
N SER A 78 11.19 -6.22 2.09
CA SER A 78 11.49 -4.95 2.77
C SER A 78 10.32 -4.26 3.44
N PHE A 79 9.09 -4.59 3.05
CA PHE A 79 7.89 -4.11 3.71
C PHE A 79 7.75 -4.61 5.16
N MET A 80 8.54 -5.60 5.57
CA MET A 80 8.64 -6.06 6.97
C MET A 80 9.68 -5.26 7.79
N PHE A 81 10.51 -4.42 7.14
CA PHE A 81 11.50 -3.59 7.83
C PHE A 81 10.81 -2.53 8.69
N GLY A 82 11.22 -2.45 9.96
CA GLY A 82 10.59 -1.60 10.99
C GLY A 82 9.87 -2.42 12.07
N ASP A 83 9.51 -3.68 11.79
CA ASP A 83 9.00 -4.59 12.79
C ASP A 83 10.13 -5.41 13.39
N SER A 84 10.25 -5.39 14.73
CA SER A 84 11.30 -6.09 15.45
C SER A 84 11.24 -7.61 15.20
N GLY A 85 12.36 -8.18 14.75
CA GLY A 85 12.64 -9.62 14.86
C GLY A 85 12.35 -10.51 13.65
N HIS A 86 12.17 -9.99 12.44
CA HIS A 86 12.13 -10.84 11.24
C HIS A 86 13.55 -11.21 10.77
N VAL A 87 13.67 -12.40 10.16
CA VAL A 87 14.97 -12.97 9.73
C VAL A 87 15.18 -12.94 8.21
N TYR A 88 14.20 -12.40 7.49
CA TYR A 88 14.15 -12.41 6.02
C TYR A 88 14.86 -11.18 5.44
N LEU A 89 16.19 -11.19 5.51
CA LEU A 89 17.05 -10.10 5.04
C LEU A 89 17.62 -10.43 3.66
N GLY A 90 17.18 -9.72 2.63
CA GLY A 90 17.63 -9.93 1.25
C GLY A 90 16.89 -9.04 0.26
N GLU A 91 17.38 -8.97 -0.97
CA GLU A 91 16.76 -8.18 -2.04
C GLU A 91 15.37 -8.72 -2.43
N ASN A 92 15.20 -10.04 -2.35
CA ASN A 92 13.96 -10.78 -2.58
C ASN A 92 13.92 -12.03 -1.69
N PHE A 93 12.77 -12.71 -1.60
CA PHE A 93 12.61 -13.89 -0.75
C PHE A 93 13.56 -15.04 -1.09
N ALA A 94 13.89 -15.27 -2.36
CA ALA A 94 14.88 -16.27 -2.74
C ALA A 94 16.28 -15.96 -2.19
N ALA A 95 16.65 -14.68 -2.10
CA ALA A 95 17.91 -14.22 -1.51
C ALA A 95 17.94 -14.30 0.02
N THR A 96 16.81 -14.56 0.69
CA THR A 96 16.76 -14.70 2.16
C THR A 96 17.07 -16.11 2.66
N LEU A 97 17.23 -17.08 1.75
CA LEU A 97 17.40 -18.48 2.13
C LEU A 97 18.71 -18.71 2.88
N GLN A 98 18.61 -19.41 4.00
CA GLN A 98 19.73 -19.94 4.77
C GLN A 98 19.86 -21.46 4.55
N PRO A 99 21.01 -22.10 4.89
CA PRO A 99 21.23 -23.53 4.64
C PRO A 99 20.17 -24.47 5.26
N ASP A 100 19.58 -24.06 6.39
CA ASP A 100 18.53 -24.80 7.11
C ASP A 100 17.11 -24.47 6.61
N SER A 101 16.96 -23.48 5.74
CA SER A 101 15.66 -23.07 5.20
C SER A 101 15.04 -24.19 4.37
N ARG A 102 13.72 -24.33 4.45
CA ARG A 102 12.94 -25.24 3.59
C ARG A 102 11.85 -24.46 2.88
N VAL A 103 11.80 -24.60 1.56
CA VAL A 103 10.85 -23.86 0.71
C VAL A 103 9.81 -24.80 0.13
N THR A 104 8.54 -24.40 0.18
CA THR A 104 7.46 -25.04 -0.57
C THR A 104 6.87 -24.01 -1.52
N ARG A 105 6.88 -24.28 -2.82
CA ARG A 105 6.30 -23.40 -3.85
C ARG A 105 4.93 -23.93 -4.30
N ARG A 106 4.01 -23.03 -4.61
CA ARG A 106 2.68 -23.28 -5.15
C ARG A 106 2.42 -22.26 -6.27
N PRO A 107 1.47 -22.49 -7.20
CA PRO A 107 1.18 -21.54 -8.27
C PRO A 107 0.83 -20.13 -7.76
N ASN A 108 0.15 -20.04 -6.61
CA ASN A 108 -0.33 -18.78 -6.03
C ASN A 108 0.55 -18.28 -4.89
N GLY A 109 1.69 -18.90 -4.58
CA GLY A 109 2.47 -18.48 -3.41
C GLY A 109 3.59 -19.42 -3.03
N PHE A 110 4.17 -19.19 -1.86
CA PHE A 110 5.24 -20.03 -1.33
C PHE A 110 5.27 -19.95 0.21
N SER A 111 5.99 -20.88 0.82
CA SER A 111 6.33 -20.79 2.25
C SER A 111 7.81 -21.08 2.47
N ILE A 112 8.42 -20.33 3.39
CA ILE A 112 9.80 -20.52 3.84
C ILE A 112 9.76 -20.90 5.32
N ASN A 113 10.21 -22.10 5.63
CA ASN A 113 10.37 -22.58 6.99
C ASN A 113 11.82 -22.35 7.42
N HIS A 114 12.04 -21.43 8.35
CA HIS A 114 13.33 -21.07 8.94
C HIS A 114 13.44 -21.65 10.37
N ALA A 115 14.63 -21.70 10.98
CA ALA A 115 14.81 -22.19 12.36
C ALA A 115 13.85 -21.54 13.38
N THR A 116 13.67 -20.22 13.27
CA THR A 116 12.95 -19.40 14.27
C THR A 116 11.52 -19.04 13.87
N GLN A 117 11.21 -19.04 12.58
CA GLN A 117 9.95 -18.52 12.02
C GLN A 117 9.52 -19.34 10.79
N LYS A 118 8.23 -19.37 10.52
CA LYS A 118 7.67 -19.81 9.24
C LYS A 118 7.00 -18.61 8.59
N LEU A 119 7.29 -18.39 7.31
CA LEU A 119 6.68 -17.36 6.50
C LEU A 119 5.90 -18.01 5.37
N THR A 120 4.69 -17.52 5.10
CA THR A 120 3.82 -17.97 4.01
C THR A 120 3.37 -16.74 3.23
N VAL A 121 3.70 -16.68 1.94
CA VAL A 121 3.24 -15.63 1.02
C VAL A 121 2.22 -16.23 0.07
N THR A 122 1.07 -15.57 -0.05
CA THR A 122 -0.01 -16.00 -0.94
C THR A 122 -0.53 -14.81 -1.73
N MET A 123 -0.67 -15.00 -3.04
CA MET A 123 -1.42 -14.11 -3.92
C MET A 123 -2.91 -14.26 -3.62
N VAL A 124 -3.54 -13.20 -3.13
CA VAL A 124 -4.92 -13.23 -2.63
C VAL A 124 -5.89 -12.83 -3.71
N ALA A 125 -5.68 -11.65 -4.29
CA ALA A 125 -6.59 -11.06 -5.26
C ALA A 125 -5.89 -10.03 -6.15
N ILE A 126 -6.56 -9.64 -7.23
CA ILE A 126 -6.20 -8.49 -8.06
C ILE A 126 -7.36 -7.51 -8.02
N ALA A 127 -7.06 -6.25 -7.71
CA ALA A 127 -8.01 -5.17 -7.76
C ALA A 127 -7.30 -3.82 -7.82
N ASP A 128 -7.93 -2.86 -8.48
CA ASP A 128 -7.62 -1.44 -8.36
C ASP A 128 -7.83 -0.98 -6.92
N TRP A 129 -6.76 -0.91 -6.12
CA TRP A 129 -6.87 -0.66 -4.69
C TRP A 129 -7.28 0.78 -4.40
N ASN A 130 -6.76 1.74 -5.17
CA ASN A 130 -6.89 3.18 -4.92
C ASN A 130 -7.94 3.89 -5.78
N ASN A 131 -8.61 3.17 -6.67
CA ASN A 131 -9.53 3.71 -7.66
C ASN A 131 -8.86 4.68 -8.64
N ASP A 132 -7.66 4.33 -9.09
CA ASP A 132 -6.89 5.09 -10.06
C ASP A 132 -6.84 4.43 -11.45
N GLY A 133 -7.51 3.29 -11.62
CA GLY A 133 -7.59 2.55 -12.87
C GLY A 133 -6.47 1.53 -13.09
N GLU A 134 -5.52 1.43 -12.16
CA GLU A 134 -4.44 0.43 -12.20
C GLU A 134 -4.76 -0.70 -11.21
N ASP A 135 -4.64 -1.95 -11.67
CA ASP A 135 -4.89 -3.11 -10.81
C ASP A 135 -3.62 -3.48 -10.03
N GLU A 136 -3.73 -3.64 -8.71
CA GLU A 136 -2.66 -4.19 -7.88
C GLU A 136 -2.86 -5.66 -7.54
N TRP A 137 -1.73 -6.36 -7.39
CA TRP A 137 -1.71 -7.63 -6.71
C TRP A 137 -1.82 -7.41 -5.20
N ILE A 138 -2.83 -8.02 -4.60
CA ILE A 138 -3.01 -8.08 -3.15
C ILE A 138 -2.41 -9.39 -2.66
N VAL A 139 -1.39 -9.28 -1.81
CA VAL A 139 -0.60 -10.40 -1.32
C VAL A 139 -0.72 -10.47 0.21
N SER A 140 -1.00 -11.66 0.74
CA SER A 140 -0.86 -11.94 2.17
C SER A 140 0.55 -12.48 2.44
N CYS A 141 1.20 -11.96 3.47
CA CYS A 141 2.45 -12.49 4.01
C CYS A 141 2.24 -12.79 5.50
N LEU A 142 2.04 -14.06 5.83
CA LEU A 142 1.88 -14.55 7.19
C LEU A 142 3.24 -14.94 7.77
N VAL A 143 3.61 -14.35 8.90
CA VAL A 143 4.82 -14.64 9.67
C VAL A 143 4.43 -15.26 11.01
N GLU A 144 4.90 -16.48 11.24
CA GLU A 144 4.60 -17.31 12.42
C GLU A 144 5.89 -17.60 13.20
N PRO A 145 6.10 -17.00 14.38
CA PRO A 145 7.21 -17.35 15.26
C PRO A 145 7.08 -18.76 15.83
N LYS A 146 8.16 -19.53 15.84
CA LYS A 146 8.17 -20.90 16.39
C LYS A 146 8.36 -20.94 17.91
N MET A 147 9.00 -19.94 18.48
CA MET A 147 9.32 -19.87 19.92
C MET A 147 8.32 -19.00 20.69
N GLY A 148 7.07 -18.94 20.21
CA GLY A 148 6.07 -18.02 20.72
C GLY A 148 6.34 -16.57 20.30
N GLY A 149 5.34 -15.71 20.50
CA GLY A 149 5.40 -14.32 20.08
C GLY A 149 4.18 -13.94 19.26
N ARG A 150 4.31 -12.85 18.50
CA ARG A 150 3.22 -12.30 17.70
C ARG A 150 3.22 -12.89 16.30
N THR A 151 2.09 -13.43 15.89
CA THR A 151 1.85 -13.78 14.48
C THR A 151 1.40 -12.53 13.75
N ARG A 152 1.93 -12.30 12.55
CA ARG A 152 1.59 -11.13 11.73
C ARG A 152 1.21 -11.54 10.32
N THR A 153 0.07 -11.08 9.85
CA THR A 153 -0.29 -11.10 8.44
C THR A 153 -0.16 -9.71 7.86
N TYR A 154 0.80 -9.51 6.98
CA TYR A 154 0.93 -8.30 6.18
C TYR A 154 0.05 -8.45 4.94
N TYR A 155 -0.87 -7.52 4.73
CA TYR A 155 -1.57 -7.34 3.47
C TYR A 155 -0.81 -6.30 2.66
N VAL A 156 -0.26 -6.72 1.53
CA VAL A 156 0.71 -5.98 0.74
C VAL A 156 0.19 -5.78 -0.67
N LEU A 157 0.31 -4.56 -1.16
CA LEU A 157 -0.03 -4.17 -2.52
C LEU A 157 1.24 -4.22 -3.35
N VAL A 158 1.21 -4.96 -4.44
CA VAL A 158 2.33 -5.15 -5.34
C VAL A 158 1.87 -4.77 -6.74
N PRO A 159 2.48 -3.74 -7.37
CA PRO A 159 2.19 -3.45 -8.76
C PRO A 159 2.54 -4.67 -9.64
N PRO A 160 1.67 -5.09 -10.58
CA PRO A 160 1.98 -6.17 -11.50
C PRO A 160 3.27 -5.87 -12.28
N PRO A 161 4.12 -6.89 -12.53
CA PRO A 161 5.35 -6.70 -13.28
C PRO A 161 5.05 -6.30 -14.73
N ARG A 162 5.73 -5.26 -15.21
CA ARG A 162 5.68 -4.78 -16.61
C ARG A 162 6.50 -5.68 -17.54
N ASP A 163 7.50 -6.38 -17.00
CA ASP A 163 8.34 -7.32 -17.73
C ASP A 163 8.81 -8.53 -16.88
N GLY A 164 9.54 -9.45 -17.49
CA GLY A 164 10.01 -10.68 -16.85
C GLY A 164 11.16 -10.52 -15.84
N ARG A 165 11.73 -9.32 -15.67
CA ARG A 165 12.95 -9.07 -14.87
C ARG A 165 12.78 -8.01 -13.77
N GLU A 166 11.75 -7.17 -13.86
CA GLU A 166 11.46 -6.10 -12.90
C GLU A 166 11.45 -6.62 -11.43
N ALA A 167 12.22 -6.00 -10.53
CA ALA A 167 12.11 -6.29 -9.11
C ALA A 167 10.74 -5.83 -8.57
N LEU A 168 10.18 -6.53 -7.59
CA LEU A 168 8.88 -6.17 -7.02
C LEU A 168 9.06 -5.58 -5.63
N LYS A 169 8.43 -4.42 -5.40
CA LYS A 169 8.33 -3.79 -4.09
C LYS A 169 6.89 -3.87 -3.62
N GLY A 170 6.72 -4.08 -2.31
CA GLY A 170 5.41 -4.18 -1.68
C GLY A 170 5.12 -2.95 -0.85
N THR A 171 3.90 -2.41 -0.98
CA THR A 171 3.37 -1.36 -0.10
C THR A 171 2.41 -1.98 0.90
N VAL A 172 2.65 -1.81 2.20
CA VAL A 172 1.77 -2.38 3.22
C VAL A 172 0.44 -1.63 3.24
N ALA A 173 -0.67 -2.33 2.99
CA ALA A 173 -2.03 -1.82 3.16
C ALA A 173 -2.50 -1.96 4.61
N ALA A 174 -2.25 -3.12 5.22
CA ALA A 174 -2.61 -3.38 6.60
C ALA A 174 -1.74 -4.47 7.23
N VAL A 175 -1.66 -4.47 8.56
CA VAL A 175 -1.04 -5.54 9.35
C VAL A 175 -2.07 -6.07 10.33
N TRP A 176 -2.39 -7.36 10.23
CA TRP A 176 -3.18 -8.08 11.22
C TRP A 176 -2.22 -8.81 12.17
N GLU A 177 -2.12 -8.34 13.41
CA GLU A 177 -1.19 -8.86 14.41
C GLU A 177 -1.96 -9.55 15.53
N CYS A 178 -1.60 -10.80 15.84
CA CYS A 178 -2.18 -11.56 16.94
C CYS A 178 -1.12 -11.98 17.96
N PHE A 179 -1.46 -11.88 19.24
CA PHE A 179 -0.74 -12.48 20.35
C PHE A 179 -1.70 -13.36 21.15
N GLY A 180 -1.59 -14.68 21.00
CA GLY A 180 -2.61 -15.60 21.48
C GLY A 180 -3.95 -15.34 20.80
N LEU A 181 -4.99 -15.06 21.59
CA LEU A 181 -6.35 -14.77 21.09
C LEU A 181 -6.61 -13.27 20.86
N ALA A 182 -5.69 -12.40 21.25
CA ALA A 182 -5.84 -10.96 21.10
C ALA A 182 -5.24 -10.52 19.75
N CYS A 183 -6.07 -9.97 18.87
CA CYS A 183 -5.65 -9.51 17.55
C CYS A 183 -5.98 -8.04 17.32
N ASN A 184 -5.09 -7.34 16.62
CA ASN A 184 -5.26 -5.94 16.24
C ASN A 184 -5.01 -5.76 14.74
N LEU A 185 -5.85 -4.95 14.10
CA LEU A 185 -5.65 -4.48 12.74
C LEU A 185 -4.97 -3.12 12.78
N TYR A 186 -3.87 -2.97 12.06
CA TYR A 186 -3.24 -1.69 11.81
C TYR A 186 -3.29 -1.38 10.32
N VAL A 187 -4.21 -0.51 9.91
CA VAL A 187 -4.28 0.00 8.53
C VAL A 187 -3.14 1.00 8.32
N ARG A 188 -2.53 0.98 7.14
CA ARG A 188 -1.41 1.85 6.74
C ARG A 188 -1.85 2.76 5.60
N ASN A 189 -1.19 3.91 5.49
CA ASN A 189 -1.41 4.80 4.35
C ASN A 189 -0.84 4.15 3.09
N SER A 190 -1.73 3.67 2.22
CA SER A 190 -1.43 2.97 0.98
C SER A 190 -1.84 3.76 -0.26
N LYS A 191 -1.96 5.09 -0.14
CA LYS A 191 -2.30 5.97 -1.27
C LYS A 191 -1.21 6.03 -2.33
N VAL A 192 0.04 5.86 -1.94
CA VAL A 192 1.19 5.80 -2.85
C VAL A 192 1.69 4.37 -2.85
N ILE A 193 1.53 3.69 -3.98
CA ILE A 193 1.96 2.30 -4.14
C ILE A 193 3.30 2.32 -4.86
N GLU A 194 4.33 1.88 -4.17
CA GLU A 194 5.70 1.97 -4.65
C GLU A 194 6.01 0.85 -5.66
N ARG A 195 6.58 1.24 -6.80
CA ARG A 195 7.20 0.33 -7.78
C ARG A 195 8.72 0.39 -7.62
N ALA A 196 9.42 -0.72 -7.85
CA ALA A 196 10.87 -0.78 -7.66
C ALA A 196 11.65 0.02 -8.72
N ALA A 197 11.15 0.05 -9.95
CA ALA A 197 11.66 0.94 -10.98
C ALA A 197 11.07 2.35 -10.76
N ALA A 198 11.94 3.37 -10.67
CA ALA A 198 11.49 4.75 -10.82
C ALA A 198 10.77 4.85 -12.15
N ASP A 199 9.50 5.29 -12.14
CA ASP A 199 8.81 5.57 -13.39
C ASP A 199 9.60 6.67 -14.12
N PRO A 200 10.15 6.42 -15.32
CA PRO A 200 10.90 7.46 -16.03
C PRO A 200 10.05 8.69 -16.38
N LEU A 201 8.73 8.63 -16.17
CA LEU A 201 7.79 9.73 -16.37
C LEU A 201 7.38 10.46 -15.08
N LEU A 202 7.75 9.99 -13.90
CA LEU A 202 7.50 10.71 -12.66
C LEU A 202 8.67 11.67 -12.39
N PRO A 203 8.43 13.00 -12.30
CA PRO A 203 9.48 13.92 -11.92
C PRO A 203 9.98 13.55 -10.51
N ALA A 204 11.31 13.55 -10.34
CA ALA A 204 11.93 13.31 -9.06
C ALA A 204 11.28 14.23 -8.02
N THR A 205 10.76 13.65 -6.94
CA THR A 205 10.25 14.44 -5.81
C THR A 205 11.43 15.21 -5.25
N GLU A 206 11.42 16.53 -5.41
CA GLU A 206 12.44 17.41 -4.85
C GLU A 206 12.30 17.34 -3.33
N ILE A 207 13.18 16.58 -2.69
CA ILE A 207 13.30 16.56 -1.24
C ILE A 207 13.94 17.90 -0.87
N GLN A 208 13.12 18.87 -0.46
CA GLN A 208 13.61 20.02 0.27
C GLN A 208 14.01 19.54 1.66
N ASP A 209 15.32 19.47 1.91
CA ASP A 209 15.88 19.32 3.25
C ASP A 209 15.52 20.57 4.06
N VAL A 210 14.36 20.56 4.71
CA VAL A 210 14.02 21.58 5.69
C VAL A 210 14.80 21.27 6.95
N VAL A 211 15.96 21.92 7.09
CA VAL A 211 16.72 21.97 8.35
C VAL A 211 15.84 22.66 9.40
N PRO A 212 15.40 21.96 10.48
CA PRO A 212 14.61 22.59 11.52
C PRO A 212 15.52 23.47 12.37
N GLY A 213 15.34 24.79 12.28
CA GLY A 213 15.91 25.74 13.23
C GLY A 213 16.79 26.81 12.61
N LEU A 214 16.15 27.87 12.14
CA LEU A 214 16.58 29.26 12.35
C LEU A 214 15.45 30.14 11.81
N GLN A 215 14.44 30.38 12.65
CA GLN A 215 13.66 31.60 12.51
C GLN A 215 14.64 32.75 12.72
N THR A 216 14.94 33.50 11.66
CA THR A 216 15.52 34.82 11.80
C THR A 216 14.53 35.66 12.58
N VAL A 217 14.84 35.85 13.87
CA VAL A 217 14.13 36.79 14.73
C VAL A 217 14.18 38.15 14.04
N THR A 218 12.98 38.70 13.87
CA THR A 218 12.64 40.04 13.37
C THR A 218 13.73 41.08 13.62
N GLU A 219 14.25 41.65 12.54
CA GLU A 219 15.03 42.90 12.60
C GLU A 219 14.11 44.02 13.13
N PRO A 220 14.54 44.86 14.08
CA PRO A 220 13.71 45.96 14.59
C PRO A 220 13.52 47.02 13.50
N PRO A 221 12.38 47.74 13.46
CA PRO A 221 12.11 48.72 12.42
C PRO A 221 13.08 49.92 12.54
N GLU A 222 13.79 50.20 11.46
CA GLU A 222 14.68 51.36 11.34
C GLU A 222 13.84 52.65 11.32
N LYS A 223 14.12 53.56 12.25
CA LYS A 223 13.52 54.90 12.30
C LYS A 223 14.15 55.78 11.21
N ALA A 224 13.32 56.34 10.35
CA ALA A 224 13.53 57.67 9.76
C ALA A 224 12.23 58.48 9.96
N PRO A 225 12.22 59.83 10.00
CA PRO A 225 13.28 60.76 9.59
C PRO A 225 13.49 61.95 10.57
N ALA A 226 14.54 62.76 10.36
CA ALA A 226 14.53 64.17 10.77
C ALA A 226 15.34 65.00 9.77
N GLY A 227 14.67 65.52 8.76
CA GLY A 227 15.18 66.61 7.95
C GLY A 227 14.39 67.87 8.29
N LYS A 228 15.04 68.85 8.93
CA LYS A 228 15.09 70.26 8.52
C LYS A 228 15.72 71.18 9.58
N ASN A 229 16.45 72.17 9.05
CA ASN A 229 16.81 73.48 9.61
C ASN A 229 18.05 73.46 10.54
N ASP A 230 19.01 74.38 10.49
CA ASP A 230 19.25 75.61 9.71
C ASP A 230 20.68 76.07 10.06
N GLY A 231 21.27 76.94 9.25
CA GLY A 231 22.24 77.97 9.67
C GLY A 231 23.51 77.64 10.47
N LEU A 232 24.66 77.88 9.83
CA LEU A 232 25.90 78.47 10.40
C LEU A 232 25.55 79.62 11.37
N GLU A 233 26.25 80.03 12.42
CA GLU A 233 27.63 80.02 12.95
C GLU A 233 27.44 80.32 14.48
N GLU A 234 28.37 80.23 15.43
CA GLU A 234 29.63 80.96 15.57
C GLU A 234 30.28 80.54 16.91
N ARG A 235 31.60 80.68 17.01
CA ARG A 235 32.40 80.44 18.23
C ARG A 235 32.56 81.72 19.05
N SER A 236 32.36 81.62 20.37
CA SER A 236 33.05 82.28 21.52
C SER A 236 32.08 82.29 22.71
N LEU A 237 32.47 82.03 23.96
CA LEU A 237 33.74 82.27 24.65
C LEU A 237 34.44 80.98 25.11
#